data_AF-A0A4Q8ABE5-F1
#
_entry.id   AF-A0A4Q8ABE5-F1
#
_cell.length_a   1.000
_cell.length_b   1.000
_cell.length_c   1.000
_cell.angle_alpha   90.00
_cell.angle_beta   90.00
_cell.angle_gamma   90.00
#
_symmetry.space_group_name_H-M   'P 1'
#
loop_
_entity.id
_entity.type
_entity.pdbx_description
1 polymer ?
#
loop_
_entity_poly.entity_id
_entity_poly.type
_entity_poly.pdbx_seq_one_letter_code
_entity_poly.pdbx_strand_id
1 'polypeptide(L)'
;MLKTALKPKWLLALLLALLLSGGFVLLSQWQFGRAKTAPPPPASVTENPVELTSHFGPYRPMMAGDADQIVAATGSFLPDSQLLVSGRLQNDADGTPDEGYWVVAGLVLDDPLPEGEEAPDGSAAAAGGDVVIPVVRGWQPDTSAAAAPPSSTVTVTGRLLPTESPQAGDHRDGVVDALSVAELINLWDVDSYSGFVVAFETETAAGADASATDLEPVWVGPQPPESQTNWLNIFYGLEWALFAGFAFFLWTRLVVDDYRRDARAAALNRTPNHRPEGETVSETPTPPSGQTPEHGTSESVTSLTGRRLGGTHAQIRNAAGWFKVAAYITGVFLLLLVVEMTAKYGFGVELVAGGTLFDGSSNALGFVPVDGYTGGFNITLAIQIAHGWMYVLYLLCDFRLWMLMRWKFTRLLFIALGGVVPFLSFYVEAKIHAEVQQEIESNPAAVQRY
;
A
#
# COMPACT_ATOMS: atom_id res chain seq x y z
N MET A 1 -6.84 38.53 17.37
CA MET A 1 -6.65 37.29 16.57
C MET A 1 -7.65 37.19 15.43
N LEU A 2 -8.97 37.25 15.70
CA LEU A 2 -10.01 37.18 14.66
C LEU A 2 -9.83 38.22 13.53
N LYS A 3 -9.55 39.48 13.88
CA LYS A 3 -9.24 40.55 12.89
C LYS A 3 -8.04 40.23 11.99
N THR A 4 -7.05 39.50 12.50
CA THR A 4 -5.90 39.06 11.70
C THR A 4 -6.30 37.93 10.76
N ALA A 5 -7.04 36.94 11.25
CA ALA A 5 -7.51 35.82 10.44
C ALA A 5 -8.38 36.25 9.24
N LEU A 6 -9.15 37.34 9.38
CA LEU A 6 -10.01 37.90 8.34
C LEU A 6 -9.27 38.76 7.29
N LYS A 7 -7.95 39.00 7.43
CA LYS A 7 -7.19 39.69 6.38
C LYS A 7 -7.19 38.83 5.09
N PRO A 8 -7.28 39.41 3.88
CA PRO A 8 -7.36 38.66 2.62
C PRO A 8 -6.26 37.60 2.46
N LYS A 9 -5.02 37.92 2.86
CA LYS A 9 -3.90 36.98 2.82
C LYS A 9 -4.13 35.69 3.63
N TRP A 10 -4.80 35.80 4.79
CA TRP A 10 -5.04 34.67 5.69
C TRP A 10 -6.30 33.89 5.32
N LEU A 11 -7.30 34.53 4.70
CA LEU A 11 -8.44 33.87 4.08
C LEU A 11 -8.01 33.04 2.87
N LEU A 12 -7.13 33.58 2.01
CA LEU A 12 -6.57 32.84 0.88
C LEU A 12 -5.71 31.67 1.35
N ALA A 13 -4.89 31.88 2.39
CA ALA A 13 -4.13 30.79 3.02
C ALA A 13 -5.05 29.73 3.67
N LEU A 14 -6.20 30.12 4.23
CA LEU A 14 -7.18 29.18 4.77
C LEU A 14 -7.79 28.34 3.65
N LEU A 15 -8.23 28.98 2.56
CA LEU A 15 -8.77 28.28 1.40
C LEU A 15 -7.75 27.27 0.86
N LEU A 16 -6.48 27.68 0.72
CA LEU A 16 -5.40 26.76 0.33
C LEU A 16 -5.25 25.60 1.30
N ALA A 17 -5.24 25.86 2.62
CA ALA A 17 -5.12 24.81 3.63
C ALA A 17 -6.30 23.83 3.59
N LEU A 18 -7.53 24.31 3.34
CA LEU A 18 -8.72 23.47 3.20
C LEU A 18 -8.66 22.63 1.92
N LEU A 19 -8.24 23.20 0.79
CA LEU A 19 -8.07 22.46 -0.46
C LEU A 19 -7.02 21.34 -0.31
N LEU A 20 -5.86 21.65 0.29
CA LEU A 20 -4.82 20.67 0.56
C LEU A 20 -5.30 19.57 1.52
N SER A 21 -5.95 19.96 2.63
CA SER A 21 -6.49 19.03 3.62
C SER A 21 -7.56 18.11 3.00
N GLY A 22 -8.47 18.66 2.19
CA GLY A 22 -9.46 17.88 1.44
C GLY A 22 -8.82 16.89 0.47
N GLY A 23 -7.79 17.32 -0.27
CA GLY A 23 -7.01 16.42 -1.12
C GLY A 23 -6.36 15.26 -0.36
N PHE A 24 -5.73 15.53 0.78
CA PHE A 24 -5.16 14.49 1.63
C PHE A 24 -6.20 13.54 2.21
N VAL A 25 -7.39 14.03 2.60
CA VAL A 25 -8.49 13.17 3.06
C VAL A 25 -8.97 12.23 1.94
N LEU A 26 -9.10 12.75 0.70
CA LEU A 26 -9.46 11.92 -0.45
C LEU A 26 -8.42 10.83 -0.73
N LEU A 27 -7.12 11.17 -0.65
CA LEU A 27 -6.03 10.20 -0.77
C LEU A 27 -6.07 9.16 0.35
N SER A 28 -6.37 9.58 1.58
CA SER A 28 -6.53 8.68 2.74
C SER A 28 -7.67 7.68 2.52
N GLN A 29 -8.84 8.16 2.07
CA GLN A 29 -9.98 7.30 1.73
C GLN A 29 -9.65 6.31 0.62
N TRP A 30 -9.00 6.78 -0.45
CA TRP A 30 -8.58 5.93 -1.56
C TRP A 30 -7.64 4.81 -1.09
N GLN A 31 -6.67 5.15 -0.23
CA GLN A 31 -5.74 4.19 0.35
C GLN A 31 -6.46 3.12 1.20
N PHE A 32 -7.37 3.51 2.09
CA PHE A 32 -8.12 2.55 2.90
C PHE A 32 -9.05 1.64 2.07
N GLY A 33 -9.63 2.16 0.98
CA GLY A 33 -10.41 1.35 0.05
C GLY A 33 -9.59 0.24 -0.60
N ARG A 34 -8.32 0.52 -0.92
CA ARG A 34 -7.37 -0.45 -1.49
C ARG A 34 -6.77 -1.42 -0.47
N ALA A 35 -7.09 -1.28 0.82
CA ALA A 35 -6.54 -2.12 1.89
C ALA A 35 -7.42 -3.32 2.28
N LYS A 36 -8.64 -3.44 1.74
CA LYS A 36 -9.64 -4.45 2.15
C LYS A 36 -9.98 -5.40 1.01
N THR A 37 -9.22 -6.47 0.89
CA THR A 37 -9.59 -7.71 0.16
C THR A 37 -9.09 -8.87 1.02
N ALA A 38 -9.89 -9.94 1.15
CA ALA A 38 -9.44 -11.16 1.81
C ALA A 38 -8.50 -11.89 0.85
N PRO A 39 -7.29 -12.33 1.28
CA PRO A 39 -6.40 -13.04 0.40
C PRO A 39 -7.00 -14.40 0.02
N PRO A 40 -6.96 -14.81 -1.26
CA PRO A 40 -7.15 -16.22 -1.58
C PRO A 40 -5.99 -17.03 -0.98
N PRO A 41 -6.17 -18.35 -0.78
CA PRO A 41 -5.11 -19.20 -0.25
C PRO A 41 -3.85 -19.08 -1.13
N PRO A 42 -2.63 -19.03 -0.53
CA PRO A 42 -1.41 -18.90 -1.31
C PRO A 42 -1.22 -20.09 -2.25
N ALA A 43 -0.60 -19.88 -3.42
CA ALA A 43 -0.30 -20.93 -4.38
C ALA A 43 0.41 -22.15 -3.75
N SER A 44 1.27 -21.93 -2.75
CA SER A 44 1.93 -23.02 -2.01
C SER A 44 1.00 -24.01 -1.31
N VAL A 45 -0.26 -23.64 -1.08
CA VAL A 45 -1.31 -24.51 -0.53
C VAL A 45 -2.18 -25.05 -1.65
N THR A 46 -2.59 -24.19 -2.59
CA THR A 46 -3.51 -24.57 -3.67
C THR A 46 -2.90 -25.48 -4.73
N GLU A 47 -1.58 -25.45 -4.93
CA GLU A 47 -0.91 -26.33 -5.90
C GLU A 47 -0.68 -27.76 -5.37
N ASN A 48 -0.98 -28.05 -4.10
CA ASN A 48 -0.93 -29.43 -3.57
C ASN A 48 -2.32 -30.07 -3.68
N PRO A 49 -2.49 -31.19 -4.40
CA PRO A 49 -3.77 -31.86 -4.50
C PRO A 49 -4.32 -32.27 -3.12
N VAL A 50 -5.60 -31.99 -2.88
CA VAL A 50 -6.37 -32.48 -1.72
C VAL A 50 -7.65 -33.17 -2.20
N GLU A 51 -8.20 -34.09 -1.40
CA GLU A 51 -9.49 -34.72 -1.75
C GLU A 51 -10.60 -33.67 -1.83
N LEU A 52 -11.40 -33.70 -2.90
CA LEU A 52 -12.47 -32.72 -3.14
C LEU A 52 -13.38 -32.60 -1.91
N THR A 53 -13.89 -33.73 -1.40
CA THR A 53 -14.82 -33.76 -0.27
C THR A 53 -14.23 -33.23 1.04
N SER A 54 -12.90 -33.28 1.20
CA SER A 54 -12.23 -32.71 2.38
C SER A 54 -12.13 -31.18 2.33
N HIS A 55 -12.23 -30.60 1.13
CA HIS A 55 -12.05 -29.17 0.88
C HIS A 55 -13.37 -28.46 0.60
N PHE A 56 -14.19 -29.05 -0.27
CA PHE A 56 -15.44 -28.49 -0.75
C PHE A 56 -16.53 -29.57 -0.83
N GLY A 57 -17.67 -29.31 -0.19
CA GLY A 57 -18.85 -30.18 -0.20
C GLY A 57 -19.96 -29.64 -1.11
N PRO A 58 -20.92 -30.48 -1.52
CA PRO A 58 -22.07 -30.05 -2.31
C PRO A 58 -23.07 -29.24 -1.47
N TYR A 59 -24.10 -28.70 -2.10
CA TYR A 59 -25.22 -27.97 -1.46
C TYR A 59 -24.87 -26.69 -0.69
N ARG A 60 -23.62 -26.23 -0.75
CA ARG A 60 -23.21 -24.92 -0.26
C ARG A 60 -22.67 -24.04 -1.38
N PRO A 61 -22.80 -22.72 -1.29
CA PRO A 61 -22.14 -21.82 -2.22
C PRO A 61 -20.62 -21.90 -2.08
N MET A 62 -19.92 -21.83 -3.22
CA MET A 62 -18.47 -21.67 -3.27
C MET A 62 -18.07 -20.26 -2.83
N MET A 63 -17.15 -20.18 -1.86
CA MET A 63 -16.55 -18.93 -1.39
C MET A 63 -15.16 -18.76 -2.00
N ALA A 64 -14.62 -17.53 -1.93
CA ALA A 64 -13.29 -17.23 -2.48
C ALA A 64 -12.16 -18.10 -1.89
N GLY A 65 -12.30 -18.60 -0.66
CA GLY A 65 -11.33 -19.51 -0.04
C GLY A 65 -11.41 -20.95 -0.52
N ASP A 66 -12.49 -21.33 -1.21
CA ASP A 66 -12.72 -22.67 -1.74
C ASP A 66 -12.17 -22.81 -3.17
N ALA A 67 -12.09 -21.71 -3.92
CA ALA A 67 -11.63 -21.70 -5.30
C ALA A 67 -10.11 -21.88 -5.42
N ASP A 68 -9.66 -22.17 -6.64
CA ASP A 68 -8.26 -22.28 -7.08
C ASP A 68 -7.45 -23.42 -6.46
N GLN A 69 -8.00 -24.16 -5.50
CA GLN A 69 -7.40 -25.36 -4.93
C GLN A 69 -7.33 -26.48 -5.99
N ILE A 70 -6.17 -27.10 -6.14
CA ILE A 70 -6.06 -28.37 -6.86
C ILE A 70 -6.70 -29.45 -6.00
N VAL A 71 -7.68 -30.13 -6.59
CA VAL A 71 -8.45 -31.19 -5.96
C VAL A 71 -8.29 -32.50 -6.72
N ALA A 72 -8.36 -33.60 -6.00
CA ALA A 72 -8.57 -34.93 -6.52
C ALA A 72 -10.04 -35.33 -6.30
N ALA A 73 -10.71 -35.79 -7.35
CA ALA A 73 -12.09 -36.27 -7.29
C ALA A 73 -12.17 -37.65 -7.94
N THR A 74 -12.70 -38.62 -7.20
CA THR A 74 -12.82 -40.01 -7.67
C THR A 74 -14.29 -40.34 -7.97
N GLY A 75 -14.53 -40.92 -9.13
CA GLY A 75 -15.88 -41.18 -9.60
C GLY A 75 -15.95 -41.77 -11.01
N SER A 76 -17.16 -41.78 -11.58
CA SER A 76 -17.41 -42.21 -12.95
C SER A 76 -18.15 -41.13 -13.75
N PHE A 77 -17.82 -40.98 -15.03
CA PHE A 77 -18.47 -39.96 -15.86
C PHE A 77 -19.93 -40.32 -16.13
N LEU A 78 -20.82 -39.35 -15.92
CA LEU A 78 -22.25 -39.46 -16.19
C LEU A 78 -22.47 -39.68 -17.70
N PRO A 79 -23.12 -40.78 -18.12
CA PRO A 79 -23.44 -41.02 -19.52
C PRO A 79 -24.24 -39.88 -20.14
N ASP A 80 -24.01 -39.61 -21.42
CA ASP A 80 -24.73 -38.59 -22.22
C ASP A 80 -24.68 -37.15 -21.65
N SER A 81 -23.77 -36.87 -20.71
CA SER A 81 -23.59 -35.53 -20.10
C SER A 81 -22.62 -34.62 -20.86
N GLN A 82 -21.91 -35.15 -21.87
CA GLN A 82 -20.84 -34.43 -22.57
C GLN A 82 -21.40 -33.28 -23.42
N LEU A 83 -20.80 -32.10 -23.28
CA LEU A 83 -21.16 -30.87 -23.99
C LEU A 83 -19.93 -30.01 -24.27
N LEU A 84 -20.10 -29.00 -25.12
CA LEU A 84 -19.08 -28.03 -25.49
C LEU A 84 -19.40 -26.66 -24.91
N VAL A 85 -18.39 -25.99 -24.35
CA VAL A 85 -18.51 -24.60 -23.91
C VAL A 85 -17.76 -23.68 -24.86
N SER A 86 -18.45 -22.77 -25.54
CA SER A 86 -17.88 -21.86 -26.54
C SER A 86 -17.07 -20.72 -25.92
N GLY A 87 -16.40 -19.93 -26.78
CA GLY A 87 -15.71 -18.70 -26.39
C GLY A 87 -14.42 -18.93 -25.60
N ARG A 88 -13.81 -20.11 -25.72
CA ARG A 88 -12.64 -20.52 -24.93
C ARG A 88 -11.37 -20.29 -25.71
N LEU A 89 -10.52 -19.41 -25.20
CA LEU A 89 -9.23 -19.10 -25.81
C LEU A 89 -8.17 -20.11 -25.39
N GLN A 90 -7.44 -20.64 -26.37
CA GLN A 90 -6.28 -21.50 -26.22
C GLN A 90 -5.16 -20.92 -27.10
N ASN A 91 -3.93 -20.82 -26.57
CA ASN A 91 -2.81 -20.36 -27.41
C ASN A 91 -2.38 -21.47 -28.35
N ASP A 92 -2.23 -21.16 -29.63
CA ASP A 92 -1.60 -22.05 -30.61
C ASP A 92 -0.10 -22.24 -30.32
N ALA A 93 0.55 -23.13 -31.09
CA ALA A 93 1.98 -23.43 -30.95
C ALA A 93 2.90 -22.21 -31.15
N ASP A 94 2.42 -21.16 -31.83
CA ASP A 94 3.15 -19.92 -32.10
C ASP A 94 2.81 -18.80 -31.09
N GLY A 95 1.94 -19.07 -30.12
CA GLY A 95 1.52 -18.16 -29.06
C GLY A 95 0.40 -17.19 -29.43
N THR A 96 -0.29 -17.42 -30.55
CA THR A 96 -1.47 -16.65 -30.97
C THR A 96 -2.71 -17.25 -30.29
N PRO A 97 -3.60 -16.44 -29.68
CA PRO A 97 -4.83 -16.95 -29.11
C PRO A 97 -5.80 -17.38 -30.21
N ASP A 98 -6.26 -18.63 -30.15
CA ASP A 98 -7.34 -19.17 -30.96
C ASP A 98 -8.59 -19.39 -30.12
N GLU A 99 -9.76 -19.19 -30.71
CA GLU A 99 -11.05 -19.35 -30.05
C GLU A 99 -11.65 -20.71 -30.39
N GLY A 100 -12.00 -21.49 -29.37
CA GLY A 100 -12.59 -22.81 -29.52
C GLY A 100 -13.47 -23.18 -28.34
N TYR A 101 -13.46 -24.47 -28.00
CA TYR A 101 -14.44 -25.08 -27.11
C TYR A 101 -13.78 -25.86 -25.99
N TRP A 102 -14.24 -25.68 -24.77
CA TRP A 102 -13.97 -26.63 -23.68
C TRP A 102 -14.93 -27.82 -23.77
N VAL A 103 -14.39 -29.03 -23.68
CA VAL A 103 -15.18 -30.27 -23.59
C VAL A 103 -15.46 -30.56 -22.13
N VAL A 104 -16.74 -30.63 -21.76
CA VAL A 104 -17.17 -30.78 -20.36
C VAL A 104 -18.06 -32.00 -20.21
N ALA A 105 -17.89 -32.75 -19.12
CA ALA A 105 -18.78 -33.84 -18.73
C ALA A 105 -18.98 -33.86 -17.20
N GLY A 106 -20.09 -34.41 -16.72
CA GLY A 106 -20.34 -34.57 -15.28
C GLY A 106 -19.60 -35.78 -14.72
N LEU A 107 -18.86 -35.63 -13.63
CA LEU A 107 -18.27 -36.74 -12.88
C LEU A 107 -19.16 -37.05 -11.68
N VAL A 108 -19.77 -38.24 -11.64
CA VAL A 108 -20.52 -38.75 -10.48
C VAL A 108 -19.53 -39.21 -9.42
N LEU A 109 -19.60 -38.64 -8.22
CA LEU A 109 -18.65 -38.93 -7.15
C LEU A 109 -19.03 -40.21 -6.39
N ASP A 110 -18.04 -41.06 -6.12
CA ASP A 110 -18.22 -42.30 -5.35
C ASP A 110 -18.61 -42.00 -3.89
N ASP A 111 -18.02 -40.94 -3.31
CA ASP A 111 -18.38 -40.38 -2.02
C ASP A 111 -18.59 -38.87 -2.19
N PRO A 112 -19.84 -38.38 -2.28
CA PRO A 112 -20.12 -36.97 -2.58
C PRO A 112 -20.17 -36.08 -1.35
N LEU A 113 -20.06 -36.60 -0.12
CA LEU A 113 -20.19 -35.81 1.10
C LEU A 113 -18.87 -35.74 1.88
N PRO A 114 -18.59 -34.63 2.57
CA PRO A 114 -17.52 -34.59 3.57
C PRO A 114 -17.75 -35.63 4.67
N GLU A 115 -16.66 -36.19 5.20
CA GLU A 115 -16.73 -37.18 6.27
C GLU A 115 -17.49 -36.64 7.49
N GLY A 116 -18.58 -37.32 7.88
CA GLY A 116 -19.39 -36.96 9.04
C GLY A 116 -20.45 -35.88 8.80
N GLU A 117 -20.64 -35.42 7.57
CA GLU A 117 -21.77 -34.55 7.20
C GLU A 117 -22.95 -35.33 6.63
N GLU A 118 -24.17 -34.88 6.96
CA GLU A 118 -25.42 -35.46 6.43
C GLU A 118 -25.93 -34.60 5.27
N ALA A 119 -26.46 -35.27 4.23
CA ALA A 119 -27.08 -34.58 3.11
C ALA A 119 -28.34 -33.83 3.56
N PRO A 120 -28.61 -32.63 3.01
CA PRO A 120 -29.84 -31.88 3.32
C PRO A 120 -31.10 -32.70 3.00
N ASP A 121 -32.13 -32.58 3.84
CA ASP A 121 -33.43 -33.22 3.62
C ASP A 121 -33.99 -32.86 2.24
N GLY A 122 -34.30 -33.88 1.44
CA GLY A 122 -34.85 -33.73 0.10
C GLY A 122 -33.83 -33.54 -1.03
N SER A 123 -32.52 -33.57 -0.75
CA SER A 123 -31.47 -33.64 -1.77
C SER A 123 -31.34 -35.04 -2.39
N ALA A 124 -30.74 -35.13 -3.58
CA ALA A 124 -30.45 -36.41 -4.22
C ALA A 124 -29.55 -37.29 -3.33
N ALA A 125 -28.51 -36.72 -2.72
CA ALA A 125 -27.63 -37.46 -1.81
C ALA A 125 -28.39 -38.06 -0.60
N ALA A 126 -29.35 -37.33 -0.02
CA ALA A 126 -30.18 -37.84 1.08
C ALA A 126 -31.08 -39.01 0.64
N ALA A 127 -31.45 -39.05 -0.65
CA ALA A 127 -32.20 -40.14 -1.26
C ALA A 127 -31.30 -41.28 -1.81
N GLY A 128 -29.97 -41.18 -1.66
CA GLY A 128 -29.01 -42.12 -2.25
C GLY A 128 -28.86 -41.99 -3.77
N GLY A 129 -29.22 -40.83 -4.33
CA GLY A 129 -29.02 -40.47 -5.72
C GLY A 129 -27.65 -39.85 -5.99
N ASP A 130 -27.34 -39.71 -7.28
CA ASP A 130 -26.05 -39.23 -7.77
C ASP A 130 -25.85 -37.73 -7.49
N VAL A 131 -24.59 -37.36 -7.22
CA VAL A 131 -24.14 -35.96 -7.15
C VAL A 131 -22.92 -35.81 -8.05
N VAL A 132 -22.95 -34.82 -8.93
CA VAL A 132 -21.89 -34.61 -9.92
C VAL A 132 -21.07 -33.35 -9.69
N ILE A 133 -19.81 -33.37 -10.15
CA ILE A 133 -19.05 -32.15 -10.40
C ILE A 133 -18.75 -32.05 -11.91
N PRO A 134 -19.03 -30.92 -12.58
CA PRO A 134 -18.62 -30.73 -13.97
C PRO A 134 -17.10 -30.73 -14.08
N VAL A 135 -16.58 -31.43 -15.08
CA VAL A 135 -15.15 -31.54 -15.35
C VAL A 135 -14.86 -31.08 -16.78
N VAL A 136 -14.00 -30.07 -16.93
CA VAL A 136 -13.39 -29.72 -18.21
C VAL A 136 -12.29 -30.74 -18.50
N ARG A 137 -12.48 -31.52 -19.56
CA ARG A 137 -11.57 -32.62 -19.97
C ARG A 137 -10.47 -32.18 -20.92
N GLY A 138 -10.65 -31.05 -21.59
CA GLY A 138 -9.72 -30.52 -22.59
C GLY A 138 -10.36 -29.47 -23.49
N TRP A 139 -9.59 -29.02 -24.48
CA TRP A 139 -9.99 -28.04 -25.50
C TRP A 139 -9.96 -28.63 -26.90
N GLN A 140 -10.83 -28.14 -27.76
CA GLN A 140 -10.84 -28.43 -29.20
C GLN A 140 -11.19 -27.19 -30.03
N PRO A 141 -10.68 -27.07 -31.26
CA PRO A 141 -10.84 -25.86 -32.09
C PRO A 141 -12.23 -25.73 -32.74
N ASP A 142 -12.99 -26.82 -32.84
CA ASP A 142 -14.26 -26.86 -33.56
C ASP A 142 -15.34 -27.66 -32.82
N THR A 143 -16.52 -27.79 -33.41
CA THR A 143 -17.67 -28.51 -32.83
C THR A 143 -17.73 -29.98 -33.23
N SER A 144 -16.63 -30.56 -33.72
CA SER A 144 -16.59 -32.00 -34.00
C SER A 144 -16.82 -32.83 -32.73
N ALA A 145 -17.30 -34.06 -32.91
CA ALA A 145 -17.62 -34.93 -31.78
C ALA A 145 -16.35 -35.32 -31.02
N ALA A 146 -16.19 -34.82 -29.79
CA ALA A 146 -15.10 -35.17 -28.89
C ALA A 146 -15.14 -36.65 -28.49
N ALA A 147 -13.98 -37.26 -28.22
CA ALA A 147 -13.93 -38.62 -27.68
C ALA A 147 -14.78 -38.78 -26.41
N ALA A 148 -15.51 -39.89 -26.36
CA ALA A 148 -16.32 -40.24 -25.20
C ALA A 148 -15.46 -40.31 -23.93
N PRO A 149 -16.02 -39.94 -22.76
CA PRO A 149 -15.32 -40.08 -21.50
C PRO A 149 -15.03 -41.56 -21.17
N PRO A 150 -13.99 -41.85 -20.35
CA PRO A 150 -13.74 -43.19 -19.85
C PRO A 150 -14.97 -43.78 -19.16
N SER A 151 -15.27 -45.05 -19.43
CA SER A 151 -16.41 -45.76 -18.82
C SER A 151 -16.10 -46.40 -17.47
N SER A 152 -14.83 -46.37 -17.04
CA SER A 152 -14.38 -46.89 -15.74
C SER A 152 -14.34 -45.77 -14.70
N THR A 153 -14.30 -46.16 -13.41
CA THR A 153 -13.94 -45.22 -12.34
C THR A 153 -12.55 -44.64 -12.59
N VAL A 154 -12.45 -43.32 -12.40
CA VAL A 154 -11.23 -42.53 -12.56
C VAL A 154 -11.05 -41.59 -11.37
N THR A 155 -9.82 -41.18 -11.15
CA THR A 155 -9.47 -40.04 -10.31
C THR A 155 -9.08 -38.89 -11.21
N VAL A 156 -9.83 -37.79 -11.12
CA VAL A 156 -9.55 -36.53 -11.82
C VAL A 156 -8.79 -35.62 -10.88
N THR A 157 -7.59 -35.21 -11.28
CA THR A 157 -6.80 -34.19 -10.57
C THR A 157 -6.85 -32.90 -11.39
N GLY A 158 -7.30 -31.81 -10.76
CA GLY A 158 -7.51 -30.56 -11.47
C GLY A 158 -7.81 -29.38 -10.56
N ARG A 159 -7.89 -28.19 -11.15
CA ARG A 159 -8.19 -26.96 -10.38
C ARG A 159 -9.69 -26.76 -10.22
N LEU A 160 -10.13 -26.59 -8.96
CA LEU A 160 -11.51 -26.24 -8.63
C LEU A 160 -11.76 -24.76 -8.90
N LEU A 161 -12.77 -24.45 -9.70
CA LEU A 161 -13.13 -23.10 -10.12
C LEU A 161 -14.61 -22.80 -9.85
N PRO A 162 -14.96 -21.52 -9.62
CA PRO A 162 -16.34 -21.11 -9.40
C PRO A 162 -17.17 -21.18 -10.68
N THR A 163 -18.46 -21.50 -10.54
CA THR A 163 -19.42 -21.50 -11.65
C THR A 163 -19.49 -20.14 -12.36
N GLU A 164 -19.72 -20.18 -13.68
CA GLU A 164 -20.02 -18.98 -14.45
C GLU A 164 -21.50 -18.60 -14.37
N SER A 165 -21.80 -17.34 -14.71
CA SER A 165 -23.18 -16.87 -14.81
C SER A 165 -23.84 -17.42 -16.08
N PRO A 166 -25.10 -17.89 -16.00
CA PRO A 166 -25.81 -18.40 -17.17
C PRO A 166 -25.97 -17.28 -18.20
N GLN A 167 -25.81 -17.62 -19.48
CA GLN A 167 -25.95 -16.68 -20.59
C GLN A 167 -27.27 -16.92 -21.31
N ALA A 168 -27.82 -15.86 -21.89
CA ALA A 168 -29.01 -15.96 -22.74
C ALA A 168 -28.60 -16.47 -24.13
N GLY A 169 -28.29 -17.77 -24.22
CA GLY A 169 -27.84 -18.47 -25.42
C GLY A 169 -28.85 -19.48 -25.96
N ASP A 170 -28.59 -19.97 -27.18
CA ASP A 170 -29.34 -21.08 -27.79
C ASP A 170 -28.58 -22.39 -27.57
N HIS A 171 -29.13 -23.29 -26.74
CA HIS A 171 -28.49 -24.53 -26.27
C HIS A 171 -28.55 -25.66 -27.31
N ARG A 172 -28.58 -25.34 -28.60
CA ARG A 172 -28.73 -26.33 -29.66
C ARG A 172 -27.46 -27.16 -29.79
N ASP A 173 -27.66 -28.44 -30.08
CA ASP A 173 -26.60 -29.38 -30.47
C ASP A 173 -25.48 -29.61 -29.42
N GLY A 174 -25.80 -29.45 -28.13
CA GLY A 174 -24.86 -29.76 -27.04
C GLY A 174 -23.77 -28.71 -26.83
N VAL A 175 -24.01 -27.47 -27.27
CA VAL A 175 -23.12 -26.32 -27.07
C VAL A 175 -23.77 -25.31 -26.12
N VAL A 176 -22.99 -24.80 -25.16
CA VAL A 176 -23.39 -23.76 -24.21
C VAL A 176 -22.39 -22.60 -24.23
N ASP A 177 -22.88 -21.38 -23.93
CA ASP A 177 -22.07 -20.16 -23.98
C ASP A 177 -21.27 -19.90 -22.70
N ALA A 178 -21.64 -20.56 -21.59
CA ALA A 178 -20.97 -20.41 -20.30
C ALA A 178 -20.99 -21.72 -19.53
N LEU A 179 -19.98 -21.94 -18.70
CA LEU A 179 -19.90 -23.09 -17.81
C LEU A 179 -20.70 -22.80 -16.53
N SER A 180 -22.03 -22.72 -16.67
CA SER A 180 -22.94 -22.42 -15.57
C SER A 180 -23.48 -23.70 -14.95
N VAL A 181 -23.04 -24.04 -13.74
CA VAL A 181 -23.53 -25.21 -12.99
C VAL A 181 -25.05 -25.19 -12.85
N ALA A 182 -25.65 -24.02 -12.60
CA ALA A 182 -27.10 -23.88 -12.47
C ALA A 182 -27.83 -24.29 -13.76
N GLU A 183 -27.25 -24.00 -14.92
CA GLU A 183 -27.76 -24.43 -16.22
C GLU A 183 -27.56 -25.94 -16.42
N LEU A 184 -26.37 -26.45 -16.09
CA LEU A 184 -26.03 -27.87 -16.23
C LEU A 184 -26.89 -28.79 -15.36
N ILE A 185 -27.26 -28.37 -14.14
CA ILE A 185 -28.21 -29.11 -13.29
C ILE A 185 -29.54 -29.32 -14.01
N ASN A 186 -30.03 -28.33 -14.77
CA ASN A 186 -31.28 -28.45 -15.51
C ASN A 186 -31.13 -29.30 -16.78
N LEU A 187 -29.94 -29.32 -17.40
CA LEU A 187 -29.68 -30.11 -18.61
C LEU A 187 -29.44 -31.58 -18.30
N TRP A 188 -28.73 -31.87 -17.20
CA TRP A 188 -28.37 -33.23 -16.77
C TRP A 188 -29.38 -33.86 -15.83
N ASP A 189 -30.29 -33.07 -15.23
CA ASP A 189 -31.30 -33.51 -14.26
C ASP A 189 -30.68 -34.27 -13.06
N VAL A 190 -29.59 -33.72 -12.52
CA VAL A 190 -28.83 -34.29 -11.40
C VAL A 190 -28.29 -33.19 -10.48
N ASP A 191 -28.20 -33.48 -9.18
CA ASP A 191 -27.62 -32.55 -8.20
C ASP A 191 -26.11 -32.37 -8.45
N SER A 192 -25.61 -31.17 -8.19
CA SER A 192 -24.21 -30.83 -8.49
C SER A 192 -23.54 -29.95 -7.43
N TYR A 193 -22.22 -30.08 -7.32
CA TYR A 193 -21.37 -29.11 -6.61
C TYR A 193 -21.46 -27.73 -7.24
N SER A 194 -21.38 -26.65 -6.45
CA SER A 194 -21.52 -25.27 -6.96
C SER A 194 -20.24 -24.69 -7.60
N GLY A 195 -19.48 -25.54 -8.31
CA GLY A 195 -18.29 -25.19 -9.08
C GLY A 195 -17.91 -26.31 -10.05
N PHE A 196 -16.81 -26.17 -10.76
CA PHE A 196 -16.32 -27.15 -11.73
C PHE A 196 -14.81 -27.38 -11.59
N VAL A 197 -14.31 -28.49 -12.13
CA VAL A 197 -12.88 -28.83 -12.13
C VAL A 197 -12.33 -28.72 -13.54
N VAL A 198 -11.19 -28.05 -13.71
CA VAL A 198 -10.39 -28.16 -14.93
C VAL A 198 -9.35 -29.25 -14.73
N ALA A 199 -9.53 -30.38 -15.44
CA ALA A 199 -8.67 -31.55 -15.30
C ALA A 199 -7.27 -31.26 -15.87
N PHE A 200 -6.25 -31.54 -15.07
CA PHE A 200 -4.86 -31.58 -15.51
C PHE A 200 -4.45 -33.00 -15.87
N GLU A 201 -4.91 -33.96 -15.06
CA GLU A 201 -4.61 -35.37 -15.19
C GLU A 201 -5.87 -36.18 -14.86
N THR A 202 -6.08 -37.29 -15.56
CA THR A 202 -7.13 -38.26 -15.25
C THR A 202 -6.51 -39.64 -15.23
N GLU A 203 -6.64 -40.36 -14.12
CA GLU A 203 -6.05 -41.69 -13.96
C GLU A 203 -7.12 -42.74 -13.66
N THR A 204 -6.95 -43.95 -14.20
CA THR A 204 -7.75 -45.10 -13.77
C THR A 204 -7.35 -45.56 -12.36
N ALA A 205 -8.19 -46.39 -11.71
CA ALA A 205 -7.85 -47.01 -10.43
C ALA A 205 -6.54 -47.83 -10.43
N ALA A 206 -6.03 -48.21 -11.61
CA ALA A 206 -4.75 -48.90 -11.78
C ALA A 206 -3.54 -47.95 -11.95
N GLY A 207 -3.75 -46.63 -11.88
CA GLY A 207 -2.73 -45.60 -12.10
C GLY A 207 -2.32 -45.43 -13.56
N ALA A 208 -3.15 -45.88 -14.51
CA ALA A 208 -2.93 -45.64 -15.94
C ALA A 208 -3.62 -44.34 -16.36
N ASP A 209 -2.92 -43.52 -17.15
CA ASP A 209 -3.46 -42.30 -17.75
C ASP A 209 -4.69 -42.60 -18.61
N ALA A 210 -5.78 -41.89 -18.32
CA ALA A 210 -7.09 -41.95 -18.96
C ALA A 210 -7.51 -40.58 -19.51
N SER A 211 -6.58 -39.64 -19.61
CA SER A 211 -6.80 -38.34 -20.23
C SER A 211 -7.14 -38.48 -21.72
N ALA A 212 -7.94 -37.55 -22.25
CA ALA A 212 -8.32 -37.58 -23.66
C ALA A 212 -7.09 -37.29 -24.53
N THR A 213 -6.79 -38.18 -25.49
CA THR A 213 -5.60 -38.04 -26.35
C THR A 213 -5.84 -37.17 -27.59
N ASP A 214 -7.11 -36.94 -27.92
CA ASP A 214 -7.61 -36.13 -29.03
C ASP A 214 -7.99 -34.70 -28.63
N LEU A 215 -7.96 -34.39 -27.33
CA LEU A 215 -8.20 -33.05 -26.82
C LEU A 215 -6.88 -32.39 -26.44
N GLU A 216 -6.80 -31.09 -26.66
CA GLU A 216 -5.67 -30.31 -26.15
C GLU A 216 -5.80 -30.12 -24.64
N PRO A 217 -4.72 -30.29 -23.86
CA PRO A 217 -4.74 -30.05 -22.43
C PRO A 217 -5.11 -28.59 -22.12
N VAL A 218 -5.98 -28.39 -21.12
CA VAL A 218 -6.33 -27.06 -20.61
C VAL A 218 -5.60 -26.84 -19.31
N TRP A 219 -4.79 -25.78 -19.27
CA TRP A 219 -4.13 -25.34 -18.04
C TRP A 219 -4.69 -24.00 -17.58
N VAL A 220 -5.31 -23.99 -16.40
CA VAL A 220 -5.71 -22.78 -15.71
C VAL A 220 -4.77 -22.57 -14.53
N GLY A 221 -3.96 -21.50 -14.60
CA GLY A 221 -3.12 -21.07 -13.49
C GLY A 221 -3.95 -20.54 -12.32
N PRO A 222 -3.36 -20.39 -11.12
CA PRO A 222 -4.04 -19.75 -10.01
C PRO A 222 -4.48 -18.34 -10.42
N GLN A 223 -5.69 -17.93 -10.03
CA GLN A 223 -6.07 -16.53 -10.19
C GLN A 223 -5.02 -15.65 -9.49
N PRO A 224 -4.63 -14.52 -10.10
CA PRO A 224 -3.72 -13.59 -9.44
C PRO A 224 -4.32 -13.22 -8.08
N PRO A 225 -3.57 -13.38 -6.96
CA PRO A 225 -4.15 -13.25 -5.64
C PRO A 225 -4.77 -11.87 -5.44
N GLU A 226 -6.06 -11.81 -5.10
CA GLU A 226 -6.63 -10.57 -4.56
C GLU A 226 -5.95 -10.26 -3.22
N SER A 227 -5.47 -9.03 -3.08
CA SER A 227 -4.43 -8.70 -2.10
C SER A 227 -4.81 -8.97 -0.64
N GLN A 228 -3.83 -9.42 0.15
CA GLN A 228 -3.82 -9.33 1.61
C GLN A 228 -4.20 -7.91 2.08
N THR A 229 -4.56 -7.76 3.37
CA THR A 229 -4.60 -6.45 4.02
C THR A 229 -3.34 -5.68 3.68
N ASN A 230 -3.47 -4.70 2.80
CA ASN A 230 -2.34 -3.97 2.28
C ASN A 230 -1.91 -2.96 3.35
N TRP A 231 -1.04 -3.40 4.27
CA TRP A 231 -0.54 -2.60 5.38
C TRP A 231 0.14 -1.32 4.90
N LEU A 232 0.79 -1.34 3.74
CA LEU A 232 1.37 -0.15 3.12
C LEU A 232 0.28 0.90 2.89
N ASN A 233 -0.83 0.51 2.26
CA ASN A 233 -1.96 1.38 2.00
C ASN A 233 -2.62 1.86 3.31
N ILE A 234 -2.71 1.02 4.35
CA ILE A 234 -3.19 1.46 5.66
C ILE A 234 -2.29 2.56 6.24
N PHE A 235 -0.98 2.35 6.24
CA PHE A 235 -0.04 3.32 6.80
C PHE A 235 -0.04 4.63 6.00
N TYR A 236 -0.06 4.56 4.66
CA TYR A 236 -0.25 5.76 3.83
C TYR A 236 -1.57 6.46 4.13
N GLY A 237 -2.65 5.71 4.32
CA GLY A 237 -3.94 6.26 4.73
C GLY A 237 -3.84 7.08 6.02
N LEU A 238 -3.11 6.58 7.02
CA LEU A 238 -2.85 7.28 8.28
C LEU A 238 -1.94 8.50 8.11
N GLU A 239 -0.88 8.41 7.31
CA GLU A 239 0.02 9.53 7.01
C GLU A 239 -0.73 10.70 6.37
N TRP A 240 -1.57 10.42 5.36
CA TRP A 240 -2.38 11.45 4.70
C TRP A 240 -3.36 12.11 5.67
N ALA A 241 -3.99 11.34 6.55
CA ALA A 241 -4.88 11.88 7.58
C ALA A 241 -4.12 12.81 8.56
N LEU A 242 -2.89 12.45 8.94
CA LEU A 242 -2.03 13.29 9.77
C LEU A 242 -1.67 14.60 9.05
N PHE A 243 -1.28 14.54 7.78
CA PHE A 243 -0.96 15.74 7.00
C PHE A 243 -2.17 16.65 6.78
N ALA A 244 -3.37 16.07 6.63
CA ALA A 244 -4.62 16.84 6.54
C ALA A 244 -4.84 17.69 7.80
N GLY A 245 -4.63 17.11 8.99
CA GLY A 245 -4.68 17.84 10.27
C GLY A 245 -3.56 18.85 10.42
N PHE A 246 -2.33 18.48 10.01
CA PHE A 246 -1.17 19.34 10.10
C PHE A 246 -1.28 20.60 9.23
N ALA A 247 -1.88 20.52 8.04
CA ALA A 247 -2.12 21.68 7.16
C ALA A 247 -3.00 22.75 7.84
N PHE A 248 -4.09 22.33 8.49
CA PHE A 248 -4.97 23.24 9.23
C PHE A 248 -4.29 23.82 10.48
N PHE A 249 -3.52 22.97 11.19
CA PHE A 249 -2.71 23.41 12.32
C PHE A 249 -1.65 24.45 11.91
N LEU A 250 -0.94 24.24 10.80
CA LEU A 250 0.03 25.18 10.25
C LEU A 250 -0.60 26.53 9.90
N TRP A 251 -1.77 26.52 9.25
CA TRP A 251 -2.50 27.76 8.97
C TRP A 251 -2.79 28.53 10.26
N THR A 252 -3.35 27.85 11.26
CA THR A 252 -3.65 28.45 12.58
C THR A 252 -2.39 29.05 13.19
N ARG A 253 -1.27 28.33 13.15
CA ARG A 253 0.01 28.78 13.70
C ARG A 253 0.54 30.04 13.00
N LEU A 254 0.47 30.08 11.67
CA LEU A 254 0.95 31.22 10.88
C LEU A 254 0.11 32.49 11.17
N VAL A 255 -1.21 32.36 11.30
CA VAL A 255 -2.11 33.46 11.70
C VAL A 255 -1.76 33.97 13.11
N VAL A 256 -1.55 33.05 14.06
CA VAL A 256 -1.17 33.38 15.44
C VAL A 256 0.16 34.15 15.46
N ASP A 257 1.14 33.72 14.67
CA ASP A 257 2.45 34.37 14.63
C ASP A 257 2.41 35.76 14.00
N ASP A 258 1.58 35.98 12.97
CA ASP A 258 1.34 37.31 12.38
C ASP A 258 0.65 38.25 13.38
N TYR A 259 -0.37 37.74 14.08
CA TYR A 259 -1.05 38.51 15.13
C TYR A 259 -0.07 38.92 16.24
N ARG A 260 0.80 38.00 16.68
CA ARG A 260 1.83 38.28 17.70
C ARG A 260 2.88 39.28 17.20
N ARG A 261 3.19 39.30 15.90
CA ARG A 261 4.09 40.30 15.29
C ARG A 261 3.45 41.68 15.27
N ASP A 262 2.21 41.80 14.81
CA ASP A 262 1.46 43.06 14.78
C ASP A 262 1.30 43.65 16.19
N ALA A 263 0.93 42.82 17.18
CA ALA A 263 0.76 43.27 18.56
C ALA A 263 2.06 43.82 19.17
N ARG A 264 3.22 43.24 18.83
CA ARG A 264 4.54 43.73 19.27
C ARG A 264 4.93 45.04 18.61
N ALA A 265 4.69 45.17 17.30
CA ALA A 265 4.93 46.42 16.58
C ALA A 265 4.09 47.57 17.17
N ALA A 266 2.83 47.30 17.49
CA ALA A 266 1.95 48.27 18.15
C ALA A 266 2.42 48.65 19.57
N ALA A 267 3.01 47.72 20.32
CA ALA A 267 3.55 47.99 21.65
C ALA A 267 4.81 48.89 21.60
N LEU A 268 5.73 48.62 20.68
CA LEU A 268 6.94 49.43 20.48
C LEU A 268 6.62 50.88 20.11
N ASN A 269 5.60 51.08 19.25
CA ASN A 269 5.15 52.42 18.86
C ASN A 269 4.46 53.20 20.00
N ARG A 270 4.08 52.54 21.11
CA ARG A 270 3.44 53.21 22.27
C ARG A 270 4.43 53.66 23.34
N THR A 271 5.66 53.18 23.36
CA THR A 271 6.71 53.64 24.29
C THR A 271 7.36 54.91 23.73
N PRO A 272 7.12 56.10 24.31
CA PRO A 272 7.82 57.32 23.92
C PRO A 272 9.28 57.21 24.39
N ASN A 273 10.20 57.70 23.57
CA ASN A 273 11.63 57.75 23.84
C ASN A 273 11.89 58.67 25.06
N HIS A 274 11.93 58.13 26.28
CA HIS A 274 12.19 58.93 27.48
C HIS A 274 13.70 59.20 27.56
N ARG A 275 14.13 60.33 26.99
CA ARG A 275 15.42 60.93 27.31
C ARG A 275 15.26 61.60 28.69
N PRO A 276 16.11 61.33 29.69
CA PRO A 276 16.04 62.08 30.95
C PRO A 276 16.62 63.48 30.69
N GLU A 277 15.74 64.46 30.56
CA GLU A 277 16.09 65.87 30.64
C GLU A 277 16.03 66.30 32.11
N GLY A 278 17.15 66.78 32.65
CA GLY A 278 17.18 67.46 33.94
C GLY A 278 18.30 67.04 34.88
N GLU A 279 19.54 67.41 34.57
CA GLU A 279 20.52 67.68 35.62
C GLU A 279 21.22 69.01 35.28
N THR A 280 20.95 70.00 36.12
CA THR A 280 21.39 71.39 36.00
C THR A 280 22.88 71.51 36.27
N VAL A 281 23.63 72.01 35.27
CA VAL A 281 25.04 72.38 35.42
C VAL A 281 25.11 73.84 35.91
N SER A 282 25.72 74.06 37.08
CA SER A 282 26.10 75.40 37.57
C SER A 282 27.51 75.79 37.10
N GLU A 283 27.67 77.07 36.78
CA GLU A 283 28.79 77.71 36.08
C GLU A 283 30.08 77.94 36.92
N THR A 284 31.22 77.65 36.27
CA THR A 284 32.61 78.23 36.16
C THR A 284 33.20 79.25 37.19
N PRO A 285 34.55 79.41 37.33
CA PRO A 285 35.47 79.91 36.26
C PRO A 285 36.85 79.21 36.10
N THR A 286 37.37 79.27 34.85
CA THR A 286 38.68 78.83 34.30
C THR A 286 39.71 80.00 34.28
N PRO A 287 40.95 79.97 33.67
CA PRO A 287 41.95 78.95 33.27
C PRO A 287 43.42 79.36 33.71
N PRO A 288 44.61 79.03 33.11
CA PRO A 288 45.03 78.82 31.68
C PRO A 288 45.75 77.46 31.44
N SER A 289 46.17 76.97 30.27
CA SER A 289 46.08 77.30 28.83
C SER A 289 46.69 76.09 28.08
N GLY A 290 46.16 75.74 26.90
CA GLY A 290 46.94 74.91 25.96
C GLY A 290 46.17 74.02 24.96
N GLN A 291 45.68 74.64 23.89
CA GLN A 291 45.50 74.10 22.53
C GLN A 291 44.31 73.17 22.19
N THR A 292 43.79 73.37 20.98
CA THR A 292 42.54 72.87 20.37
C THR A 292 42.89 72.11 19.05
N PRO A 293 41.94 71.49 18.30
CA PRO A 293 41.57 70.07 18.37
C PRO A 293 41.76 69.30 17.04
N GLU A 294 41.76 67.96 17.06
CA GLU A 294 41.47 67.16 15.86
C GLU A 294 40.54 65.95 16.13
N HIS A 295 39.46 65.93 15.33
CA HIS A 295 38.65 64.81 14.83
C HIS A 295 38.49 63.54 15.69
N GLY A 296 37.42 63.52 16.50
CA GLY A 296 36.80 62.30 17.01
C GLY A 296 35.90 61.66 15.96
N THR A 297 36.19 60.40 15.65
CA THR A 297 35.45 59.48 14.80
C THR A 297 33.96 59.40 15.14
N SER A 298 33.11 59.52 14.11
CA SER A 298 31.72 59.09 14.16
C SER A 298 31.69 57.56 14.33
N GLU A 299 31.55 57.09 15.58
CA GLU A 299 31.07 55.73 15.83
C GLU A 299 29.57 55.72 15.56
N SER A 300 29.21 55.13 14.42
CA SER A 300 27.84 54.78 14.09
C SER A 300 27.29 53.86 15.17
N VAL A 301 26.25 54.30 15.87
CA VAL A 301 25.43 53.46 16.74
C VAL A 301 24.72 52.42 15.87
N THR A 302 25.34 51.27 15.68
CA THR A 302 24.73 50.10 15.05
C THR A 302 23.60 49.61 15.96
N SER A 303 22.36 49.66 15.44
CA SER A 303 21.18 49.22 16.16
C SER A 303 21.35 47.78 16.65
N LEU A 304 21.24 47.54 17.96
CA LEU A 304 21.13 46.22 18.57
C LEU A 304 19.73 45.63 18.29
N THR A 305 19.44 45.31 17.03
CA THR A 305 18.18 44.68 16.62
C THR A 305 18.38 43.16 16.51
N GLY A 306 18.82 42.52 17.60
CA GLY A 306 18.97 41.06 17.67
C GLY A 306 17.62 40.35 17.56
N ARG A 307 17.49 39.43 16.60
CA ARG A 307 16.25 38.68 16.33
C ARG A 307 15.94 37.72 17.50
N ARG A 308 14.88 38.01 18.27
CA ARG A 308 14.50 37.19 19.45
C ARG A 308 14.04 35.78 19.10
N LEU A 309 14.71 34.77 19.67
CA LEU A 309 14.39 33.35 19.55
C LEU A 309 13.12 32.99 20.36
N GLY A 310 12.52 31.85 20.04
CA GLY A 310 11.24 31.38 20.59
C GLY A 310 11.35 30.48 21.82
N GLY A 311 12.55 30.05 22.20
CA GLY A 311 12.79 29.24 23.40
C GLY A 311 14.19 29.47 23.97
N THR A 312 14.55 28.67 24.99
CA THR A 312 15.84 28.77 25.71
C THR A 312 17.00 28.13 24.91
N HIS A 313 18.25 28.46 25.25
CA HIS A 313 19.44 27.85 24.62
C HIS A 313 19.40 26.32 24.73
N ALA A 314 18.97 25.78 25.88
CA ALA A 314 18.87 24.35 26.10
C ALA A 314 17.79 23.71 25.19
N GLN A 315 16.62 24.35 25.07
CA GLN A 315 15.54 23.86 24.21
C GLN A 315 15.95 23.84 22.73
N ILE A 316 16.65 24.88 22.26
CA ILE A 316 17.09 24.98 20.87
C ILE A 316 18.18 23.94 20.57
N ARG A 317 19.19 23.79 21.44
CA ARG A 317 20.23 22.77 21.28
C ARG A 317 19.64 21.37 21.28
N ASN A 318 18.68 21.10 22.17
CA ASN A 318 17.97 19.82 22.22
C ASN A 318 17.18 19.57 20.92
N ALA A 319 16.43 20.57 20.43
CA ALA A 319 15.70 20.46 19.17
C ALA A 319 16.64 20.25 17.96
N ALA A 320 17.78 20.95 17.91
CA ALA A 320 18.79 20.77 16.87
C ALA A 320 19.44 19.38 16.92
N GLY A 321 19.63 18.82 18.13
CA GLY A 321 20.10 17.44 18.31
C GLY A 321 19.10 16.40 17.78
N TRP A 322 17.83 16.54 18.13
CA TRP A 322 16.77 15.66 17.61
C TRP A 322 16.58 15.77 16.10
N PHE A 323 16.61 17.00 15.57
CA PHE A 323 16.62 17.25 14.13
C PHE A 323 17.77 16.53 13.43
N LYS A 324 18.99 16.63 13.98
CA LYS A 324 20.15 15.92 13.44
C LYS A 324 19.91 14.42 13.38
N VAL A 325 19.51 13.80 14.48
CA VAL A 325 19.25 12.35 14.53
C VAL A 325 18.18 11.95 13.51
N ALA A 326 17.06 12.67 13.46
CA ALA A 326 15.98 12.38 12.53
C ALA A 326 16.40 12.55 11.06
N ALA A 327 17.22 13.55 10.74
CA ALA A 327 17.75 13.78 9.39
C ALA A 327 18.64 12.63 8.92
N TYR A 328 19.54 12.14 9.79
CA TYR A 328 20.40 11.00 9.47
C TYR A 328 19.61 9.71 9.27
N ILE A 329 18.68 9.38 10.18
CA ILE A 329 17.89 8.14 10.06
C ILE A 329 17.04 8.19 8.78
N THR A 330 16.31 9.28 8.55
CA THR A 330 15.46 9.45 7.36
C THR A 330 16.30 9.41 6.08
N GLY A 331 17.47 10.05 6.08
CA GLY A 331 18.41 10.06 4.96
C GLY A 331 18.94 8.67 4.62
N VAL A 332 19.33 7.88 5.62
CA VAL A 332 19.80 6.49 5.40
C VAL A 332 18.67 5.64 4.83
N PHE A 333 17.46 5.71 5.37
CA PHE A 333 16.31 4.98 4.84
C PHE A 333 15.92 5.42 3.42
N LEU A 334 16.05 6.71 3.09
CA LEU A 334 15.84 7.18 1.72
C LEU A 334 16.83 6.58 0.74
N LEU A 335 18.11 6.45 1.14
CA LEU A 335 19.12 5.79 0.31
C LEU A 335 18.86 4.28 0.16
N LEU A 336 18.42 3.62 1.24
CA LEU A 336 17.98 2.22 1.16
C LEU A 336 16.83 2.08 0.17
N LEU A 337 15.83 2.96 0.22
CA LEU A 337 14.74 2.95 -0.76
C LEU A 337 15.22 3.13 -2.20
N VAL A 338 16.18 4.03 -2.46
CA VAL A 338 16.73 4.17 -3.82
C VAL A 338 17.36 2.87 -4.30
N VAL A 339 18.12 2.18 -3.44
CA VAL A 339 18.71 0.88 -3.75
C VAL A 339 17.60 -0.15 -4.03
N GLU A 340 16.57 -0.21 -3.20
CA GLU A 340 15.49 -1.18 -3.36
C GLU A 340 14.59 -0.91 -4.57
N MET A 341 14.31 0.36 -4.90
CA MET A 341 13.57 0.69 -6.12
C MET A 341 14.39 0.30 -7.36
N THR A 342 15.72 0.43 -7.30
CA THR A 342 16.61 -0.02 -8.37
C THR A 342 16.60 -1.55 -8.47
N ALA A 343 16.66 -2.26 -7.35
CA ALA A 343 16.56 -3.73 -7.32
C ALA A 343 15.22 -4.21 -7.89
N LYS A 344 14.11 -3.64 -7.42
CA LYS A 344 12.75 -4.06 -7.79
C LYS A 344 12.41 -3.76 -9.23
N TYR A 345 12.59 -2.52 -9.66
CA TYR A 345 12.16 -2.09 -11.01
C TYR A 345 13.27 -2.24 -12.06
N GLY A 346 14.54 -2.23 -11.65
CA GLY A 346 15.66 -2.41 -12.57
C GLY A 346 16.03 -3.87 -12.80
N PHE A 347 15.96 -4.70 -11.75
CA PHE A 347 16.41 -6.10 -11.79
C PHE A 347 15.30 -7.11 -11.49
N GLY A 348 14.09 -6.68 -11.18
CA GLY A 348 12.96 -7.57 -10.91
C GLY A 348 13.09 -8.36 -9.60
N VAL A 349 13.86 -7.85 -8.63
CA VAL A 349 14.12 -8.54 -7.34
C VAL A 349 13.84 -7.66 -6.12
N GLU A 350 13.48 -8.26 -5.01
CA GLU A 350 13.27 -7.58 -3.73
C GLU A 350 13.89 -8.33 -2.55
N LEU A 351 14.14 -7.61 -1.45
CA LEU A 351 14.86 -8.14 -0.30
C LEU A 351 13.90 -8.82 0.67
N VAL A 352 14.12 -10.11 0.94
CA VAL A 352 13.27 -10.93 1.79
C VAL A 352 14.10 -11.71 2.79
N ALA A 353 13.66 -11.73 4.05
CA ALA A 353 14.20 -12.60 5.10
C ALA A 353 13.27 -13.79 5.35
N GLY A 354 13.80 -15.00 5.33
CA GLY A 354 12.99 -16.22 5.41
C GLY A 354 12.25 -16.53 4.11
N GLY A 355 11.35 -17.52 4.18
CA GLY A 355 10.52 -17.96 3.05
C GLY A 355 11.15 -19.08 2.23
N THR A 356 10.39 -19.56 1.26
CA THR A 356 10.78 -20.65 0.36
C THR A 356 10.66 -20.16 -1.08
N LEU A 357 11.71 -20.38 -1.87
CA LEU A 357 11.75 -20.06 -3.30
C LEU A 357 10.96 -21.11 -4.10
N PHE A 358 10.59 -20.80 -5.34
CA PHE A 358 9.82 -21.72 -6.18
C PHE A 358 10.55 -23.01 -6.58
N ASP A 359 11.88 -23.02 -6.50
CA ASP A 359 12.67 -24.25 -6.66
C ASP A 359 12.68 -25.14 -5.42
N GLY A 360 11.88 -24.78 -4.39
CA GLY A 360 11.79 -25.48 -3.11
C GLY A 360 12.93 -25.16 -2.13
N SER A 361 13.89 -24.32 -2.51
CA SER A 361 15.00 -23.95 -1.63
C SER A 361 14.56 -22.95 -0.56
N SER A 362 15.07 -23.12 0.66
CA SER A 362 14.81 -22.17 1.76
C SER A 362 15.64 -20.91 1.59
N ASN A 363 15.02 -19.74 1.67
CA ASN A 363 15.71 -18.46 1.75
C ASN A 363 15.89 -18.05 3.20
N ALA A 364 17.13 -17.73 3.61
CA ALA A 364 17.39 -17.15 4.94
C ALA A 364 17.31 -15.61 4.89
N LEU A 365 18.02 -15.01 3.94
CA LEU A 365 18.03 -13.57 3.66
C LEU A 365 18.64 -13.38 2.28
N GLY A 366 17.93 -12.71 1.37
CA GLY A 366 18.45 -12.49 0.03
C GLY A 366 17.54 -11.64 -0.85
N PHE A 367 18.10 -11.18 -1.97
CA PHE A 367 17.32 -10.64 -3.07
C PHE A 367 16.71 -11.78 -3.86
N VAL A 368 15.39 -11.80 -3.95
CA VAL A 368 14.61 -12.84 -4.62
C VAL A 368 13.71 -12.20 -5.67
N PRO A 369 13.30 -12.89 -6.74
CA PRO A 369 12.38 -12.34 -7.72
C PRO A 369 11.08 -11.87 -7.05
N VAL A 370 10.48 -10.76 -7.51
CA VAL A 370 9.33 -10.09 -6.86
C VAL A 370 8.11 -10.99 -6.68
N ASP A 371 7.99 -12.03 -7.51
CA ASP A 371 6.93 -13.04 -7.39
C ASP A 371 7.49 -14.44 -7.07
N GLY A 372 8.81 -14.58 -6.85
CA GLY A 372 9.56 -15.84 -6.87
C GLY A 372 9.59 -16.65 -5.58
N TYR A 373 8.80 -16.27 -4.57
CA TYR A 373 8.94 -16.81 -3.22
C TYR A 373 7.60 -16.84 -2.46
N THR A 374 7.51 -17.71 -1.44
CA THR A 374 6.35 -17.83 -0.57
C THR A 374 6.77 -17.75 0.91
N GLY A 375 5.93 -17.13 1.73
CA GLY A 375 6.26 -16.83 3.12
C GLY A 375 7.41 -15.82 3.28
N GLY A 376 7.99 -15.75 4.47
CA GLY A 376 9.07 -14.81 4.78
C GLY A 376 8.60 -13.38 5.10
N PHE A 377 9.55 -12.54 5.50
CA PHE A 377 9.36 -11.13 5.82
C PHE A 377 9.94 -10.26 4.71
N ASN A 378 9.07 -9.55 3.99
CA ASN A 378 9.47 -8.63 2.93
C ASN A 378 10.12 -7.38 3.54
N ILE A 379 11.46 -7.33 3.51
CA ILE A 379 12.25 -6.24 4.07
C ILE A 379 12.07 -4.98 3.25
N THR A 380 11.93 -5.11 1.93
CA THR A 380 11.69 -3.96 1.04
C THR A 380 10.41 -3.21 1.38
N LEU A 381 9.33 -3.94 1.63
CA LEU A 381 8.08 -3.38 2.14
C LEU A 381 8.28 -2.73 3.51
N ALA A 382 8.99 -3.39 4.42
CA ALA A 382 9.24 -2.88 5.77
C ALA A 382 10.06 -1.58 5.76
N ILE A 383 11.09 -1.47 4.91
CA ILE A 383 11.91 -0.27 4.74
C ILE A 383 11.05 0.89 4.20
N GLN A 384 10.14 0.62 3.27
CA GLN A 384 9.22 1.63 2.74
C GLN A 384 8.28 2.18 3.80
N ILE A 385 7.66 1.31 4.60
CA ILE A 385 6.81 1.72 5.72
C ILE A 385 7.63 2.50 6.76
N ALA A 386 8.80 1.99 7.14
CA ALA A 386 9.64 2.62 8.15
C ALA A 386 10.12 4.02 7.71
N HIS A 387 10.53 4.19 6.45
CA HIS A 387 10.94 5.49 5.94
C HIS A 387 9.83 6.53 6.03
N GLY A 388 8.59 6.19 5.63
CA GLY A 388 7.45 7.11 5.70
C GLY A 388 7.21 7.65 7.10
N TRP A 389 7.20 6.76 8.11
CA TRP A 389 7.06 7.17 9.51
C TRP A 389 8.27 7.93 10.05
N MET A 390 9.49 7.56 9.67
CA MET A 390 10.67 8.34 10.03
C MET A 390 10.62 9.75 9.43
N TYR A 391 10.07 9.89 8.21
CA TYR A 391 9.85 11.19 7.59
C TYR A 391 8.81 12.03 8.34
N VAL A 392 7.71 11.44 8.82
CA VAL A 392 6.76 12.14 9.71
C VAL A 392 7.47 12.67 10.97
N LEU A 393 8.29 11.83 11.62
CA LEU A 393 9.07 12.25 12.80
C LEU A 393 10.08 13.35 12.46
N TYR A 394 10.71 13.26 11.30
CA TYR A 394 11.60 14.30 10.78
C TYR A 394 10.89 15.64 10.61
N LEU A 395 9.70 15.66 9.97
CA LEU A 395 8.90 16.88 9.82
C LEU A 395 8.46 17.48 11.16
N LEU A 396 8.18 16.65 12.18
CA LEU A 396 7.89 17.13 13.53
C LEU A 396 9.11 17.80 14.18
N CYS A 397 10.30 17.23 13.98
CA CYS A 397 11.57 17.82 14.45
C CYS A 397 11.88 19.14 13.72
N ASP A 398 11.72 19.16 12.40
CA ASP A 398 11.86 20.34 11.54
C ASP A 398 10.94 21.46 12.01
N PHE A 399 9.67 21.14 12.21
CA PHE A 399 8.67 22.07 12.67
C PHE A 399 8.99 22.63 14.06
N ARG A 400 9.42 21.78 15.00
CA ARG A 400 9.85 22.19 16.34
C ARG A 400 11.04 23.14 16.28
N LEU A 401 12.08 22.79 15.52
CA LEU A 401 13.26 23.62 15.37
C LEU A 401 12.91 24.95 14.69
N TRP A 402 12.13 24.91 13.62
CA TRP A 402 11.62 26.09 12.91
C TRP A 402 10.85 27.03 13.85
N MET A 403 10.00 26.47 14.71
CA MET A 403 9.22 27.25 15.67
C MET A 403 10.11 27.95 16.71
N LEU A 404 11.11 27.24 17.25
CA LEU A 404 12.03 27.78 18.23
C LEU A 404 12.97 28.83 17.63
N MET A 405 13.44 28.61 16.41
CA MET A 405 14.28 29.57 15.69
C MET A 405 13.49 30.74 15.10
N ARG A 406 12.16 30.60 14.99
CA ARG A 406 11.23 31.59 14.41
C ARG A 406 11.64 32.00 12.99
N TRP A 407 12.09 31.04 12.19
CA TRP A 407 12.49 31.28 10.80
C TRP A 407 11.29 31.61 9.91
N LYS A 408 11.58 32.11 8.70
CA LYS A 408 10.56 32.28 7.66
C LYS A 408 10.04 30.90 7.25
N PHE A 409 8.80 30.82 6.78
CA PHE A 409 8.16 29.57 6.37
C PHE A 409 8.92 28.85 5.24
N THR A 410 9.55 29.59 4.33
CA THR A 410 10.40 29.02 3.26
C THR A 410 11.56 28.18 3.81
N ARG A 411 12.04 28.47 5.02
CA ARG A 411 13.06 27.66 5.69
C ARG A 411 12.52 26.27 6.05
N LEU A 412 11.27 26.19 6.53
CA LEU A 412 10.61 24.91 6.84
C LEU A 412 10.47 24.04 5.58
N LEU A 413 10.09 24.64 4.46
CA LEU A 413 10.02 23.95 3.17
C LEU A 413 11.38 23.40 2.74
N PHE A 414 12.44 24.23 2.83
CA PHE A 414 13.79 23.81 2.45
C PHE A 414 14.32 22.67 3.32
N ILE A 415 14.10 22.72 4.64
CA ILE A 415 14.54 21.63 5.52
C ILE A 415 13.74 20.35 5.25
N ALA A 416 12.42 20.45 5.08
CA ALA A 416 11.56 19.31 4.77
C ALA A 416 11.99 18.56 3.49
N LEU A 417 12.46 19.28 2.46
CA LEU A 417 12.99 18.66 1.23
C LEU A 417 14.17 17.70 1.48
N GLY A 418 14.90 17.87 2.60
CA GLY A 418 15.97 16.97 3.01
C GLY A 418 15.51 15.51 3.15
N GLY A 419 14.25 15.27 3.53
CA GLY A 419 13.69 13.93 3.68
C GLY A 419 13.22 13.28 2.38
N VAL A 420 13.19 14.00 1.26
CA VAL A 420 12.61 13.53 -0.02
C VAL A 420 13.65 13.46 -1.15
N VAL A 421 14.64 14.35 -1.13
CA VAL A 421 15.70 14.37 -2.16
C VAL A 421 16.90 13.54 -1.67
N PRO A 422 17.35 12.52 -2.42
CA PRO A 422 18.49 11.69 -2.04
C PRO A 422 19.72 12.55 -1.71
N PHE A 423 20.44 12.17 -0.64
CA PHE A 423 21.60 12.87 -0.07
C PHE A 423 21.35 14.27 0.51
N LEU A 424 20.22 14.92 0.21
CA LEU A 424 19.96 16.30 0.64
C LEU A 424 19.81 16.41 2.16
N SER A 425 19.29 15.38 2.83
CA SER A 425 19.18 15.32 4.30
C SER A 425 20.50 15.62 5.01
N PHE A 426 21.61 15.03 4.56
CA PHE A 426 22.93 15.20 5.17
C PHE A 426 23.47 16.61 4.96
N TYR A 427 23.28 17.16 3.76
CA TYR A 427 23.67 18.54 3.45
C TYR A 427 22.87 19.55 4.27
N VAL A 428 21.54 19.39 4.29
CA VAL A 428 20.62 20.24 5.03
C VAL A 428 20.91 20.17 6.53
N GLU A 429 21.12 18.97 7.06
CA GLU A 429 21.49 18.78 8.47
C GLU A 429 22.75 19.58 8.83
N ALA A 430 23.85 19.34 8.11
CA ALA A 430 25.14 19.95 8.43
C ALA A 430 25.05 21.49 8.37
N LYS A 431 24.39 22.01 7.34
CA LYS A 431 24.18 23.45 7.16
C LYS A 431 23.33 24.05 8.27
N ILE A 432 22.16 23.45 8.55
CA ILE A 432 21.21 23.97 9.54
C ILE A 432 21.78 23.87 10.95
N HIS A 433 22.49 22.79 11.27
CA HIS A 433 23.12 22.63 12.57
C HIS A 433 24.20 23.70 12.81
N ALA A 434 25.06 23.96 11.82
CA ALA A 434 26.07 25.01 11.91
C ALA A 434 25.46 26.40 12.08
N GLU A 435 24.42 26.72 11.29
CA GLU A 435 23.71 28.00 11.40
C GLU A 435 23.04 28.18 12.77
N VAL A 436 22.44 27.13 13.34
CA VAL A 436 21.81 27.20 14.67
C VAL A 436 22.85 27.48 15.75
N GLN A 437 24.01 26.83 15.72
CA GLN A 437 25.07 27.10 16.70
C GLN A 437 25.60 28.53 16.57
N GLN A 438 25.83 28.99 15.33
CA GLN A 438 26.28 30.35 15.07
C GLN A 438 25.26 31.38 15.57
N GLU A 439 23.96 31.19 15.29
CA GLU A 439 22.89 32.13 15.68
C GLU A 439 22.72 32.18 17.21
N ILE A 440 22.97 31.07 17.91
CA ILE A 440 23.02 30.98 19.37
C ILE A 440 24.20 31.77 19.93
N GLU A 441 25.40 31.60 19.37
CA GLU A 441 26.63 32.24 19.84
C GLU A 441 26.63 33.75 19.58
N SER A 442 26.10 34.18 18.43
CA SER A 442 26.04 35.60 18.08
C SER A 442 24.92 36.37 18.80
N ASN A 443 23.93 35.68 19.39
CA ASN A 443 22.77 36.33 20.01
C ASN A 443 22.45 35.82 21.44
N PRO A 444 23.38 35.88 22.40
CA PRO A 444 23.17 35.39 23.76
C PRO A 444 22.05 36.12 24.53
N ALA A 445 21.70 37.34 24.12
CA ALA A 445 20.63 38.15 24.72
C ALA A 445 19.26 38.00 24.03
N ALA A 446 19.18 37.32 22.88
CA ALA A 446 17.95 37.19 22.09
C ALA A 446 17.04 36.03 22.53
N VAL A 447 17.53 35.21 23.45
CA VAL A 447 16.89 33.99 23.95
C VAL A 447 15.93 34.34 25.10
N GLN A 448 14.77 33.68 25.17
CA GLN A 448 13.89 33.83 26.35
C GLN A 448 14.64 33.36 27.61
N ARG A 449 14.70 34.22 28.63
CA ARG A 449 15.11 33.84 29.98
C ARG A 449 13.83 33.53 30.76
N TYR A 450 13.80 32.32 31.33
CA TYR A 450 12.67 31.60 31.94
C TYR A 450 11.81 30.81 30.97
#